data_AF-A0A922ZRB5-F1
#
_entry.id   AF-A0A922ZRB5-F1
#
_cell.length_a   1.000
_cell.length_b   1.000
_cell.length_c   1.000
_cell.angle_alpha   90.00
_cell.angle_beta   90.00
_cell.angle_gamma   90.00
#
_symmetry.space_group_name_H-M   'P 1'
#
loop_
_entity.id
_entity.type
_entity.pdbx_description
1 polymer ?
#
loop_
_entity_poly.entity_id
_entity_poly.type
_entity_poly.pdbx_seq_one_letter_code
_entity_poly.pdbx_strand_id
1 'polypeptide(L)'
;MLGRTNFRGIDKTFGIKTVDRRRHMYIIGKTGMGKTTLLENMIYSDIMAGKGVGVIDPHGDLAENVLSFVPASRTNDVIIFDPSDRDFPIAFNMLESKDPSLNTIIASGLVGIFKKIYANSWGPRLEHILRNTILSLLYYPNTTMLGITRILQDRDFRRKVVRKIEDPVVKAFWEKEFEVMQDRMMVEAVSPILNKVGQFLASPIIRNIVGQPKSTVDLRFAMDRGKIVIVNLSKGKLGEDNSQLLGAMLITKFQIDAMSRADIPEKDRKDFYLYVDEFQNFATDSFATILSEARKYKLNLTMANQYIAQMPEEVRDAVFGNVGSIVSFQVGFDDAEYLSSQFGEEALPADLVSLSKYTAYSKLLIDGMPSKTFSLNTLPPPDITDDEGRKDKIIKVVRERYTQSREVVEDKIKRWSSNDDEKELPEGGGRLPDGGGKRLPEGRSGGKPEWKKR
;
A
#
# COMPACT_ATOMS: atom_id res chain seq x y z
N MET A 1 7.97 11.52 -16.96
CA MET A 1 7.96 12.92 -17.42
C MET A 1 6.88 13.68 -16.68
N LEU A 2 7.01 15.00 -16.46
CA LEU A 2 6.01 15.79 -15.71
C LEU A 2 5.20 16.72 -16.61
N GLY A 3 5.85 17.47 -17.49
CA GLY A 3 5.18 18.54 -18.23
C GLY A 3 6.12 19.27 -19.17
N ARG A 4 5.61 20.39 -19.71
CA ARG A 4 6.35 21.38 -20.49
C ARG A 4 6.39 22.70 -19.73
N THR A 5 7.57 23.31 -19.65
CA THR A 5 7.72 24.70 -19.21
C THR A 5 7.64 25.63 -20.42
N ASN A 6 7.01 26.79 -20.27
CA ASN A 6 6.92 27.82 -21.30
C ASN A 6 7.80 29.04 -20.98
N PHE A 7 9.10 28.85 -20.73
CA PHE A 7 9.97 29.98 -20.40
C PHE A 7 10.37 30.74 -21.68
N ARG A 8 9.93 32.00 -21.79
CA ARG A 8 10.25 32.90 -22.92
C ARG A 8 9.89 32.32 -24.31
N GLY A 9 8.77 31.62 -24.41
CA GLY A 9 8.29 31.02 -25.66
C GLY A 9 9.03 29.75 -26.09
N ILE A 10 9.92 29.21 -25.23
CA ILE A 10 10.57 27.93 -25.46
C ILE A 10 9.83 26.86 -24.67
N ASP A 11 9.14 25.97 -25.38
CA ASP A 11 8.52 24.79 -24.80
C ASP A 11 9.57 23.70 -24.59
N LYS A 12 9.93 23.47 -23.32
CA LYS A 12 10.86 22.40 -22.95
C LYS A 12 10.16 21.37 -22.08
N THR A 13 10.19 20.11 -22.52
CA THR A 13 9.68 19.01 -21.70
C THR A 13 10.67 18.70 -20.59
N PHE A 14 10.16 18.46 -19.38
CA PHE A 14 10.98 18.18 -18.21
C PHE A 14 10.41 17.02 -17.38
N GLY A 15 11.26 16.52 -16.50
CA GLY A 15 10.92 15.55 -15.47
C GLY A 15 11.69 15.84 -14.20
N ILE A 16 11.57 14.95 -13.22
CA ILE A 16 12.25 15.04 -11.94
C ILE A 16 13.30 13.93 -11.83
N LYS A 17 14.47 14.26 -11.26
CA LYS A 17 15.57 13.30 -11.09
C LYS A 17 15.19 12.23 -10.08
N THR A 18 15.66 11.01 -10.29
CA THR A 18 15.38 9.87 -9.40
C THR A 18 15.75 10.14 -7.95
N VAL A 19 16.92 10.76 -7.70
CA VAL A 19 17.38 11.07 -6.34
C VAL A 19 16.45 12.05 -5.63
N ASP A 20 15.93 13.03 -6.37
CA ASP A 20 15.03 14.06 -5.85
C ASP A 20 13.62 13.49 -5.55
N ARG A 21 13.13 12.55 -6.38
CA ARG A 21 11.87 11.83 -6.14
C ARG A 21 11.85 11.03 -4.84
N ARG A 22 13.02 10.72 -4.26
CA ARG A 22 13.10 10.06 -2.96
C ARG A 22 12.66 10.92 -1.79
N ARG A 23 12.41 12.21 -2.03
CA ARG A 23 11.77 13.10 -1.05
C ARG A 23 10.27 13.24 -1.28
N HIS A 24 9.65 12.29 -1.99
CA HIS A 24 8.21 12.27 -2.25
C HIS A 24 7.74 13.48 -3.08
N MET A 25 6.49 13.42 -3.55
CA MET A 25 5.85 14.47 -4.32
C MET A 25 4.39 14.63 -3.87
N TYR A 26 3.96 15.87 -3.69
CA TYR A 26 2.58 16.23 -3.39
C TYR A 26 1.94 16.94 -4.59
N ILE A 27 0.75 16.47 -4.98
CA ILE A 27 -0.03 17.01 -6.08
C ILE A 27 -1.38 17.44 -5.53
N ILE A 28 -1.77 18.70 -5.72
CA ILE A 28 -3.04 19.24 -5.22
C ILE A 28 -3.81 19.97 -6.33
N GLY A 29 -5.14 19.90 -6.26
CA GLY A 29 -6.01 20.63 -7.17
C GLY A 29 -7.44 20.10 -7.21
N LYS A 30 -8.37 20.95 -7.63
CA LYS A 30 -9.78 20.58 -7.83
C LYS A 30 -9.95 19.45 -8.85
N THR A 31 -11.09 18.77 -8.78
CA THR A 31 -11.48 17.72 -9.74
C THR A 31 -11.46 18.25 -11.18
N GLY A 32 -10.96 17.44 -12.12
CA GLY A 32 -10.94 17.79 -13.55
C GLY A 32 -9.85 18.79 -13.97
N MET A 33 -8.88 19.11 -13.11
CA MET A 33 -7.79 20.05 -13.44
C MET A 33 -6.56 19.42 -14.08
N GLY A 34 -6.45 18.08 -14.09
CA GLY A 34 -5.33 17.36 -14.72
C GLY A 34 -4.46 16.51 -13.77
N LYS A 35 -4.83 16.38 -12.49
CA LYS A 35 -4.10 15.55 -11.51
C LYS A 35 -3.90 14.11 -12.00
N THR A 36 -5.00 13.44 -12.35
CA THR A 36 -4.99 12.03 -12.79
C THR A 36 -4.16 11.87 -14.05
N THR A 37 -4.28 12.77 -15.03
CA THR A 37 -3.45 12.75 -16.24
C THR A 37 -1.95 12.93 -15.96
N LEU A 38 -1.59 13.76 -14.97
CA LEU A 38 -0.20 13.88 -14.51
C LEU A 38 0.28 12.56 -13.87
N LEU A 39 -0.53 11.94 -13.01
CA LEU A 39 -0.22 10.64 -12.42
C LEU A 39 -0.03 9.56 -13.50
N GLU A 40 -0.94 9.47 -14.46
CA GLU A 40 -0.86 8.53 -15.59
C GLU A 40 0.44 8.69 -16.37
N ASN A 41 0.83 9.92 -16.71
CA ASN A 41 2.09 10.20 -17.40
C ASN A 41 3.31 9.77 -16.59
N MET A 42 3.30 10.00 -15.28
CA MET A 42 4.36 9.59 -14.38
C MET A 42 4.45 8.06 -14.28
N ILE A 43 3.32 7.39 -14.08
CA ILE A 43 3.22 5.93 -13.95
C ILE A 43 3.65 5.26 -15.25
N TYR A 44 3.10 5.69 -16.39
CA TYR A 44 3.47 5.20 -17.72
C TYR A 44 4.98 5.32 -17.96
N SER A 45 5.56 6.50 -17.69
CA SER A 45 7.00 6.72 -17.83
C SER A 45 7.83 5.75 -16.99
N ASP A 46 7.38 5.45 -15.76
CA ASP A 46 8.11 4.56 -14.87
C ASP A 46 7.97 3.09 -15.24
N ILE A 47 6.78 2.66 -15.68
CA ILE A 47 6.55 1.30 -16.20
C ILE A 47 7.43 1.06 -17.43
N MET A 48 7.46 2.00 -18.38
CA MET A 48 8.28 1.90 -19.59
C MET A 48 9.78 1.95 -19.30
N ALA A 49 10.19 2.64 -18.24
CA ALA A 49 11.57 2.66 -17.76
C ALA A 49 11.97 1.40 -16.96
N GLY A 50 11.11 0.38 -16.87
CA GLY A 50 11.44 -0.87 -16.17
C GLY A 50 11.37 -0.78 -14.64
N LYS A 51 10.77 0.28 -14.09
CA LYS A 51 10.74 0.51 -12.63
C LYS A 51 9.62 -0.27 -11.96
N GLY A 52 9.73 -0.40 -10.63
CA GLY A 52 8.66 -0.90 -9.76
C GLY A 52 7.69 0.21 -9.44
N VAL A 53 6.40 -0.07 -9.59
CA VAL A 53 5.31 0.90 -9.42
C VAL A 53 4.21 0.27 -8.58
N GLY A 54 3.70 1.00 -7.59
CA GLY A 54 2.44 0.72 -6.90
C GLY A 54 1.44 1.83 -7.21
N VAL A 55 0.19 1.49 -7.46
CA VAL A 55 -0.91 2.45 -7.66
C VAL A 55 -2.05 2.08 -6.73
N ILE A 56 -2.56 3.04 -5.96
CA ILE A 56 -3.74 2.89 -5.13
C ILE A 56 -4.77 3.92 -5.57
N ASP A 57 -5.93 3.43 -6.00
CA ASP A 57 -6.99 4.25 -6.58
C ASP A 57 -8.36 3.94 -5.93
N PRO A 58 -8.98 4.90 -5.22
CA PRO A 58 -10.31 4.74 -4.63
C PRO A 58 -11.46 4.85 -5.63
N HIS A 59 -11.22 5.26 -6.88
CA HIS A 59 -12.25 5.46 -7.90
C HIS A 59 -12.29 4.33 -8.92
N GLY A 60 -11.10 3.88 -9.36
CA GLY A 60 -10.89 2.72 -10.22
C GLY A 60 -10.40 3.10 -11.63
N ASP A 61 -10.69 4.32 -12.10
CA ASP A 61 -10.32 4.77 -13.45
C ASP A 61 -8.80 4.79 -13.67
N LEU A 62 -8.03 5.26 -12.68
CA LEU A 62 -6.57 5.28 -12.77
C LEU A 62 -6.02 3.85 -12.78
N ALA A 63 -6.55 2.96 -11.93
CA ALA A 63 -6.13 1.56 -11.89
C ALA A 63 -6.38 0.86 -13.24
N GLU A 64 -7.56 1.09 -13.85
CA GLU A 64 -7.93 0.54 -15.15
C GLU A 64 -7.07 1.08 -16.30
N ASN A 65 -6.72 2.36 -16.28
CA ASN A 65 -5.84 2.97 -17.28
C ASN A 65 -4.40 2.47 -17.13
N VAL A 66 -3.94 2.20 -15.91
CA VAL A 66 -2.59 1.67 -15.69
C VAL A 66 -2.42 0.26 -16.26
N LEU A 67 -3.49 -0.54 -16.31
CA LEU A 67 -3.43 -1.86 -16.98
C LEU A 67 -3.10 -1.75 -18.47
N SER A 68 -3.60 -0.73 -19.16
CA SER A 68 -3.26 -0.51 -20.58
C SER A 68 -1.86 0.05 -20.78
N PHE A 69 -1.21 0.58 -19.74
CA PHE A 69 0.20 1.00 -19.81
C PHE A 69 1.20 -0.17 -19.76
N VAL A 70 0.78 -1.39 -19.39
CA VAL A 70 1.72 -2.49 -19.14
C VAL A 70 2.20 -3.14 -20.46
N PRO A 71 3.49 -2.99 -20.83
CA PRO A 71 4.01 -3.61 -22.04
C PRO A 71 4.02 -5.14 -21.93
N ALA A 72 3.95 -5.85 -23.06
CA ALA A 72 3.92 -7.31 -23.11
C ALA A 72 5.05 -7.98 -22.31
N SER A 73 6.25 -7.40 -22.35
CA SER A 73 7.44 -7.87 -21.63
C SER A 73 7.30 -7.87 -20.10
N ARG A 74 6.37 -7.08 -19.54
CA ARG A 74 6.15 -6.92 -18.09
C ARG A 74 4.86 -7.60 -17.60
N THR A 75 4.19 -8.41 -18.42
CA THR A 75 2.94 -9.11 -18.03
C THR A 75 3.09 -9.89 -16.72
N ASN A 76 4.22 -10.59 -16.56
CA ASN A 76 4.50 -11.43 -15.39
C ASN A 76 4.94 -10.62 -14.16
N ASP A 77 5.02 -9.30 -14.28
CA ASP A 77 5.36 -8.39 -13.20
C ASP A 77 4.13 -7.75 -12.55
N VAL A 78 2.93 -7.97 -13.11
CA VAL A 78 1.70 -7.36 -12.61
C VAL A 78 1.15 -8.14 -11.43
N ILE A 79 0.69 -7.41 -10.42
CA ILE A 79 -0.14 -7.86 -9.30
C ILE A 79 -1.35 -6.93 -9.28
N ILE A 80 -2.57 -7.50 -9.32
CA ILE A 80 -3.81 -6.73 -9.21
C ILE A 80 -4.46 -7.07 -7.88
N PHE A 81 -4.68 -6.06 -7.05
CA PHE A 81 -5.51 -6.14 -5.88
C PHE A 81 -6.84 -5.45 -6.19
N ASP A 82 -7.83 -6.23 -6.61
CA ASP A 82 -9.19 -5.75 -6.89
C ASP A 82 -10.21 -6.57 -6.09
N PRO A 83 -10.68 -6.06 -4.93
CA PRO A 83 -11.70 -6.71 -4.13
C PRO A 83 -13.05 -6.85 -4.84
N SER A 84 -13.27 -6.16 -5.96
CA SER A 84 -14.50 -6.29 -6.74
C SER A 84 -14.55 -7.57 -7.58
N ASP A 85 -13.41 -8.26 -7.77
CA ASP A 85 -13.34 -9.60 -8.34
C ASP A 85 -13.76 -10.66 -7.29
N ARG A 86 -15.07 -10.89 -7.20
CA ARG A 86 -15.68 -11.75 -6.17
C ARG A 86 -15.41 -13.23 -6.41
N ASP A 87 -15.19 -13.63 -7.65
CA ASP A 87 -15.02 -15.04 -8.03
C ASP A 87 -13.59 -15.51 -7.77
N PHE A 88 -12.64 -14.57 -7.76
CA PHE A 88 -11.21 -14.81 -7.57
C PHE A 88 -10.62 -13.90 -6.49
N PRO A 89 -11.07 -14.04 -5.21
CA PRO A 89 -10.59 -13.19 -4.14
C PRO A 89 -9.09 -13.35 -3.91
N ILE A 90 -8.41 -12.21 -3.80
CA ILE A 90 -6.99 -12.15 -3.42
C ILE A 90 -6.85 -12.32 -1.91
N ALA A 91 -5.80 -13.04 -1.47
CA ALA A 91 -5.56 -13.24 -0.04
C ALA A 91 -4.64 -12.15 0.50
N PHE A 92 -5.06 -11.47 1.57
CA PHE A 92 -4.25 -10.45 2.21
C PHE A 92 -4.49 -10.43 3.72
N ASN A 93 -3.52 -10.99 4.45
CA ASN A 93 -3.58 -11.14 5.88
C ASN A 93 -2.50 -10.28 6.55
N MET A 94 -2.92 -9.17 7.16
CA MET A 94 -1.98 -8.34 7.93
C MET A 94 -1.41 -9.05 9.16
N LEU A 95 -2.07 -10.09 9.68
CA LEU A 95 -1.56 -10.89 10.79
C LEU A 95 -0.53 -11.93 10.36
N GLU A 96 -0.24 -12.05 9.06
CA GLU A 96 0.86 -12.87 8.58
C GLU A 96 2.19 -12.15 8.81
N SER A 97 2.82 -12.44 9.94
CA SER A 97 4.16 -11.95 10.27
C SER A 97 5.21 -13.03 10.01
N LYS A 98 6.24 -12.68 9.22
CA LYS A 98 7.44 -13.53 9.01
C LYS A 98 8.54 -13.23 10.05
N ASP A 99 8.45 -12.09 10.72
CA ASP A 99 9.45 -11.59 11.66
C ASP A 99 8.74 -11.08 12.92
N PRO A 100 8.85 -11.80 14.05
CA PRO A 100 8.25 -11.40 15.32
C PRO A 100 8.65 -9.99 15.79
N SER A 101 9.81 -9.48 15.39
CA SER A 101 10.25 -8.12 15.75
C SER A 101 9.33 -7.01 15.18
N LEU A 102 8.59 -7.32 14.11
CA LEU A 102 7.64 -6.41 13.48
C LEU A 102 6.24 -6.48 14.09
N ASN A 103 5.97 -7.42 15.00
CA ASN A 103 4.62 -7.64 15.54
C ASN A 103 4.03 -6.38 16.19
N THR A 104 4.84 -5.62 16.94
CA THR A 104 4.40 -4.37 17.59
C THR A 104 4.01 -3.30 16.57
N ILE A 105 4.73 -3.22 15.45
CA ILE A 105 4.45 -2.25 14.38
C ILE A 105 3.19 -2.67 13.62
N ILE A 106 3.04 -3.97 13.30
CA ILE A 106 1.83 -4.52 12.68
C ILE A 106 0.61 -4.26 13.56
N ALA A 107 0.70 -4.55 14.86
CA ALA A 107 -0.38 -4.34 15.81
C ALA A 107 -0.76 -2.86 15.92
N SER A 108 0.24 -1.97 16.03
CA SER A 108 0.01 -0.53 16.09
C SER A 108 -0.62 0.01 14.80
N GLY A 109 -0.18 -0.48 13.65
CA GLY A 109 -0.76 -0.14 12.35
C GLY A 109 -2.23 -0.53 12.25
N LEU A 110 -2.57 -1.79 12.58
CA LEU A 110 -3.97 -2.25 12.58
C LEU A 110 -4.85 -1.48 13.56
N VAL A 111 -4.37 -1.24 14.78
CA VAL A 111 -5.07 -0.43 15.78
C VAL A 111 -5.30 0.99 15.26
N GLY A 112 -4.28 1.61 14.64
CA GLY A 112 -4.37 2.95 14.05
C GLY A 112 -5.40 3.04 12.92
N ILE A 113 -5.51 2.00 12.09
CA ILE A 113 -6.53 1.92 11.03
C ILE A 113 -7.93 1.93 11.63
N PHE A 114 -8.22 1.06 12.61
CA PHE A 114 -9.52 1.03 13.27
C PHE A 114 -9.82 2.33 14.03
N LYS A 115 -8.80 2.94 14.67
CA LYS A 115 -8.92 4.23 15.34
C LYS A 115 -9.31 5.34 14.38
N LYS A 116 -8.72 5.38 13.17
CA LYS A 116 -9.07 6.35 12.13
C LYS A 116 -10.54 6.21 11.73
N ILE A 117 -10.95 5.00 11.34
CA ILE A 117 -12.29 4.77 10.81
C ILE A 117 -13.37 5.07 11.86
N TYR A 118 -13.08 4.77 13.14
CA TYR A 118 -14.04 4.96 14.24
C TYR A 118 -13.67 6.09 15.19
N ALA A 119 -13.02 7.15 14.71
CA ALA A 119 -12.48 8.24 15.55
C ALA A 119 -13.51 8.80 16.55
N ASN A 120 -14.78 8.94 16.13
CA ASN A 120 -15.87 9.47 16.96
C ASN A 120 -16.39 8.51 18.05
N SER A 121 -15.97 7.24 18.05
CA SER A 121 -16.42 6.21 19.02
C SER A 121 -15.27 5.32 19.50
N TRP A 122 -14.06 5.91 19.61
CA TRP A 122 -12.85 5.26 20.06
C TRP A 122 -12.55 5.60 21.53
N GLY A 123 -12.09 4.62 22.32
CA GLY A 123 -11.80 4.82 23.73
C GLY A 123 -10.56 4.04 24.20
N PRO A 124 -9.85 4.50 25.25
CA PRO A 124 -8.61 3.88 25.73
C PRO A 124 -8.76 2.39 26.07
N ARG A 125 -9.88 1.99 26.68
CA ARG A 125 -10.14 0.57 27.03
C ARG A 125 -10.32 -0.31 25.79
N LEU A 126 -11.03 0.19 24.78
CA LEU A 126 -11.18 -0.48 23.50
C LEU A 126 -9.82 -0.70 22.86
N GLU A 127 -9.01 0.36 22.79
CA GLU A 127 -7.67 0.31 22.22
C GLU A 127 -6.78 -0.71 22.93
N HIS A 128 -6.76 -0.70 24.26
CA HIS A 128 -5.97 -1.62 25.08
C HIS A 128 -6.33 -3.09 24.82
N ILE A 129 -7.62 -3.42 24.81
CA ILE A 129 -8.08 -4.80 24.57
C ILE A 129 -7.79 -5.21 23.12
N LEU A 130 -8.07 -4.36 22.14
CA LEU A 130 -7.83 -4.66 20.73
C LEU A 130 -6.34 -4.85 20.44
N ARG A 131 -5.47 -4.00 21.01
CA ARG A 131 -4.01 -4.11 20.85
C ARG A 131 -3.49 -5.44 21.38
N ASN A 132 -3.86 -5.82 22.60
CA ASN A 132 -3.47 -7.11 23.17
C ASN A 132 -4.06 -8.28 22.38
N THR A 133 -5.27 -8.14 21.87
CA THR A 133 -5.90 -9.13 20.98
C THR A 133 -5.08 -9.35 19.71
N ILE A 134 -4.73 -8.29 19.00
CA ILE A 134 -3.93 -8.38 17.76
C ILE A 134 -2.54 -8.94 18.04
N LEU A 135 -1.86 -8.47 19.09
CA LEU A 135 -0.55 -9.00 19.49
C LEU A 135 -0.61 -10.51 19.77
N SER A 136 -1.65 -10.96 20.47
CA SER A 136 -1.84 -12.38 20.79
C SER A 136 -2.01 -13.24 19.53
N LEU A 137 -2.77 -12.74 18.56
CA LEU A 137 -2.97 -13.42 17.29
C LEU A 137 -1.69 -13.47 16.45
N LEU A 138 -0.84 -12.44 16.50
CA LEU A 138 0.46 -12.43 15.80
C LEU A 138 1.44 -13.51 16.32
N TYR A 139 1.28 -13.99 17.56
CA TYR A 139 2.01 -15.16 18.08
C TYR A 139 1.39 -16.50 17.69
N TYR A 140 0.15 -16.50 17.17
CA TYR A 140 -0.58 -17.72 16.84
C TYR A 140 -0.44 -18.09 15.36
N PRO A 141 0.07 -19.29 15.02
CA PRO A 141 0.27 -19.69 13.63
C PRO A 141 -1.07 -19.84 12.90
N ASN A 142 -1.06 -19.56 11.59
CA ASN A 142 -2.21 -19.71 10.69
C ASN A 142 -3.49 -18.99 11.16
N THR A 143 -3.33 -17.87 11.87
CA THR A 143 -4.44 -17.00 12.24
C THR A 143 -4.87 -16.08 11.09
N THR A 144 -6.02 -15.43 11.26
CA THR A 144 -6.61 -14.48 10.31
C THR A 144 -7.30 -13.35 11.07
N MET A 145 -7.78 -12.32 10.37
CA MET A 145 -8.54 -11.23 11.01
C MET A 145 -9.83 -11.72 11.70
N LEU A 146 -10.36 -12.88 11.30
CA LEU A 146 -11.48 -13.54 11.98
C LEU A 146 -11.11 -14.01 13.40
N GLY A 147 -9.81 -14.14 13.70
CA GLY A 147 -9.29 -14.47 15.02
C GLY A 147 -9.61 -13.41 16.06
N ILE A 148 -9.79 -12.15 15.66
CA ILE A 148 -10.05 -11.02 16.57
C ILE A 148 -11.38 -11.20 17.29
N THR A 149 -12.44 -11.57 16.57
CA THR A 149 -13.74 -11.82 17.19
C THR A 149 -13.70 -13.12 17.99
N ARG A 150 -13.07 -14.16 17.42
CA ARG A 150 -13.02 -15.49 18.00
C ARG A 150 -12.32 -15.54 19.36
N ILE A 151 -11.14 -14.94 19.49
CA ILE A 151 -10.40 -14.94 20.78
C ILE A 151 -11.15 -14.21 21.90
N LEU A 152 -11.97 -13.23 21.56
CA LEU A 152 -12.80 -12.49 22.52
C LEU A 152 -14.04 -13.29 22.96
N GLN A 153 -14.59 -14.15 22.10
CA GLN A 153 -15.85 -14.86 22.36
C GLN A 153 -15.67 -16.34 22.76
N ASP A 154 -14.69 -17.04 22.19
CA ASP A 154 -14.43 -18.47 22.40
C ASP A 154 -13.31 -18.67 23.43
N ARG A 155 -13.67 -19.13 24.63
CA ARG A 155 -12.74 -19.37 25.74
C ARG A 155 -11.74 -20.50 25.45
N ASP A 156 -12.10 -21.49 24.65
CA ASP A 156 -11.21 -22.62 24.34
C ASP A 156 -10.16 -22.21 23.30
N PHE A 157 -10.59 -21.50 22.25
CA PHE A 157 -9.67 -20.89 21.29
C PHE A 157 -8.73 -19.89 21.98
N ARG A 158 -9.25 -19.04 22.86
CA ARG A 158 -8.42 -18.12 23.65
C ARG A 158 -7.36 -18.85 24.47
N ARG A 159 -7.72 -19.92 25.18
CA ARG A 159 -6.76 -20.74 25.92
C ARG A 159 -5.69 -21.35 25.02
N LYS A 160 -6.03 -21.77 23.79
CA LYS A 160 -5.04 -22.25 22.81
C LYS A 160 -4.07 -21.14 22.38
N VAL A 161 -4.59 -19.95 22.08
CA VAL A 161 -3.76 -18.78 21.69
C VAL A 161 -2.83 -18.36 22.83
N VAL A 162 -3.37 -18.16 24.04
CA VAL A 162 -2.59 -17.69 25.20
C VAL A 162 -1.43 -18.62 25.56
N ARG A 163 -1.58 -19.93 25.36
CA ARG A 163 -0.48 -20.91 25.55
C ARG A 163 0.69 -20.73 24.59
N LYS A 164 0.48 -20.08 23.44
CA LYS A 164 1.51 -19.81 22.42
C LYS A 164 2.17 -18.43 22.56
N ILE A 165 1.66 -17.57 23.45
CA ILE A 165 2.22 -16.24 23.67
C ILE A 165 3.54 -16.37 24.44
N GLU A 166 4.61 -15.87 23.85
CA GLU A 166 5.94 -15.83 24.47
C GLU A 166 6.15 -14.54 25.30
N ASP A 167 5.49 -13.45 24.93
CA ASP A 167 5.59 -12.16 25.63
C ASP A 167 4.88 -12.20 27.00
N PRO A 168 5.61 -12.02 28.12
CA PRO A 168 5.04 -12.09 29.46
C PRO A 168 4.03 -10.98 29.76
N VAL A 169 4.14 -9.81 29.11
CA VAL A 169 3.22 -8.68 29.30
C VAL A 169 1.88 -8.98 28.63
N VAL A 170 1.90 -9.44 27.39
CA VAL A 170 0.67 -9.83 26.66
C VAL A 170 0.01 -11.03 27.33
N LYS A 171 0.80 -11.99 27.83
CA LYS A 171 0.27 -13.13 28.58
C LYS A 171 -0.38 -12.70 29.91
N ALA A 172 0.26 -11.78 30.64
CA ALA A 172 -0.27 -11.25 31.89
C ALA A 172 -1.60 -10.50 31.70
N PHE A 173 -1.78 -9.79 30.56
CA PHE A 173 -3.07 -9.18 30.22
C PHE A 173 -4.19 -10.23 30.24
N TRP A 174 -4.01 -11.39 29.61
CA TRP A 174 -5.05 -12.42 29.61
C TRP A 174 -5.25 -13.04 30.98
N GLU A 175 -4.17 -13.46 31.64
CA GLU A 175 -4.25 -14.24 32.88
C GLU A 175 -4.64 -13.40 34.11
N LYS A 176 -4.27 -12.12 34.16
CA LYS A 176 -4.41 -11.27 35.35
C LYS A 176 -5.39 -10.11 35.18
N GLU A 177 -5.67 -9.69 33.96
CA GLU A 177 -6.61 -8.59 33.68
C GLU A 177 -7.90 -9.12 33.08
N PHE A 178 -7.84 -9.80 31.93
CA PHE A 178 -9.03 -10.20 31.17
C PHE A 178 -9.83 -11.33 31.83
N GLU A 179 -9.18 -12.43 32.24
CA GLU A 179 -9.87 -13.57 32.89
C GLU A 179 -10.40 -13.24 34.29
N VAL A 180 -9.89 -12.17 34.92
CA VAL A 180 -10.34 -11.71 36.24
C VAL A 180 -11.59 -10.82 36.13
N MET A 181 -11.92 -10.31 34.94
CA MET A 181 -13.12 -9.50 34.74
C MET A 181 -14.38 -10.33 34.98
N GLN A 182 -15.35 -9.75 35.69
CA GLN A 182 -16.70 -10.32 35.79
C GLN A 182 -17.32 -10.45 34.39
N ASP A 183 -18.07 -11.53 34.15
CA ASP A 183 -18.62 -11.86 32.83
C ASP A 183 -19.39 -10.69 32.18
N ARG A 184 -20.21 -9.98 32.96
CA ARG A 184 -20.94 -8.80 32.46
C ARG A 184 -20.01 -7.68 32.02
N MET A 185 -18.99 -7.37 32.82
CA MET A 185 -18.00 -6.34 32.48
C MET A 185 -17.15 -6.75 31.27
N MET A 186 -16.85 -8.04 31.11
CA MET A 186 -16.15 -8.56 29.94
C MET A 186 -16.98 -8.33 28.68
N VAL A 187 -18.26 -8.73 28.69
CA VAL A 187 -19.17 -8.55 27.55
C VAL A 187 -19.30 -7.08 27.16
N GLU A 188 -19.50 -6.19 28.13
CA GLU A 188 -19.57 -4.74 27.91
C GLU A 188 -18.26 -4.17 27.32
N ALA A 189 -17.10 -4.70 27.74
CA ALA A 189 -15.80 -4.24 27.27
C ALA A 189 -15.46 -4.70 25.85
N VAL A 190 -15.83 -5.93 25.47
CA VAL A 190 -15.51 -6.49 24.14
C VAL A 190 -16.54 -6.12 23.08
N SER A 191 -17.79 -5.85 23.46
CA SER A 191 -18.88 -5.53 22.52
C SER A 191 -18.53 -4.41 21.52
N PRO A 192 -17.92 -3.27 21.92
CA PRO A 192 -17.50 -2.25 20.97
C PRO A 192 -16.49 -2.74 19.92
N ILE A 193 -15.60 -3.67 20.28
CA ILE A 193 -14.61 -4.26 19.37
C ILE A 193 -15.31 -5.21 18.41
N LEU A 194 -16.16 -6.09 18.93
CA LEU A 194 -16.92 -7.05 18.13
C LEU A 194 -17.80 -6.34 17.10
N ASN A 195 -18.46 -5.24 17.47
CA ASN A 195 -19.30 -4.47 16.55
C ASN A 195 -18.48 -3.84 15.41
N LYS A 196 -17.35 -3.22 15.74
CA LYS A 196 -16.48 -2.54 14.76
C LYS A 196 -15.80 -3.53 13.82
N VAL A 197 -15.14 -4.55 14.37
CA VAL A 197 -14.45 -5.57 13.56
C VAL A 197 -15.48 -6.44 12.80
N GLY A 198 -16.59 -6.78 13.47
CA GLY A 198 -17.69 -7.57 12.90
C GLY A 198 -18.36 -6.90 11.71
N GLN A 199 -18.51 -5.57 11.70
CA GLN A 199 -19.07 -4.82 10.57
C GLN A 199 -18.32 -5.12 9.26
N PHE A 200 -16.98 -5.19 9.30
CA PHE A 200 -16.18 -5.52 8.12
C PHE A 200 -16.22 -7.00 7.77
N LEU A 201 -16.10 -7.87 8.77
CA LEU A 201 -16.09 -9.33 8.56
C LEU A 201 -17.47 -9.88 8.14
N ALA A 202 -18.54 -9.11 8.32
CA ALA A 202 -19.86 -9.41 7.80
C ALA A 202 -19.91 -9.35 6.26
N SER A 203 -19.07 -8.52 5.63
CA SER A 203 -18.95 -8.44 4.17
C SER A 203 -18.21 -9.68 3.64
N PRO A 204 -18.84 -10.53 2.79
CA PRO A 204 -18.16 -11.69 2.21
C PRO A 204 -16.93 -11.29 1.38
N ILE A 205 -16.96 -10.12 0.74
CA ILE A 205 -15.82 -9.59 -0.03
C ILE A 205 -14.60 -9.42 0.88
N ILE A 206 -14.78 -8.69 1.99
CA ILE A 206 -13.69 -8.47 2.94
C ILE A 206 -13.27 -9.78 3.60
N ARG A 207 -14.24 -10.56 4.09
CA ARG A 207 -13.98 -11.84 4.74
C ARG A 207 -13.18 -12.79 3.86
N ASN A 208 -13.48 -12.87 2.56
CA ASN A 208 -12.74 -13.73 1.64
C ASN A 208 -11.31 -13.24 1.37
N ILE A 209 -11.00 -11.97 1.62
CA ILE A 209 -9.65 -11.42 1.47
C ILE A 209 -8.83 -11.62 2.75
N VAL A 210 -9.37 -11.20 3.90
CA VAL A 210 -8.63 -11.15 5.18
C VAL A 210 -8.81 -12.40 6.05
N GLY A 211 -9.73 -13.29 5.66
CA GLY A 211 -10.01 -14.56 6.33
C GLY A 211 -9.12 -15.72 5.86
N GLN A 212 -8.16 -15.46 4.99
CA GLN A 212 -7.20 -16.45 4.52
C GLN A 212 -5.91 -16.38 5.36
N PRO A 213 -5.36 -17.49 5.87
CA PRO A 213 -4.17 -17.47 6.73
C PRO A 213 -2.89 -16.97 6.05
N LYS A 214 -2.78 -17.16 4.73
CA LYS A 214 -1.60 -16.81 3.93
C LYS A 214 -1.97 -15.80 2.86
N SER A 215 -1.21 -14.72 2.78
CA SER A 215 -1.34 -13.71 1.75
C SER A 215 -0.79 -14.27 0.43
N THR A 216 -1.47 -14.00 -0.67
CA THR A 216 -0.98 -14.32 -2.01
C THR A 216 -0.10 -13.20 -2.56
N VAL A 217 -0.20 -12.00 -1.97
CA VAL A 217 0.61 -10.83 -2.34
C VAL A 217 1.74 -10.62 -1.34
N ASP A 218 2.97 -10.55 -1.85
CA ASP A 218 4.15 -10.17 -1.08
C ASP A 218 4.65 -8.80 -1.58
N LEU A 219 4.30 -7.74 -0.86
CA LEU A 219 4.66 -6.37 -1.26
C LEU A 219 6.17 -6.13 -1.11
N ARG A 220 6.83 -6.75 -0.12
CA ARG A 220 8.29 -6.73 -0.01
C ARG A 220 8.95 -7.25 -1.28
N PHE A 221 8.56 -8.45 -1.73
CA PHE A 221 9.03 -9.03 -2.98
C PHE A 221 8.70 -8.16 -4.19
N ALA A 222 7.48 -7.61 -4.23
CA ALA A 222 7.04 -6.74 -5.31
C ALA A 222 7.96 -5.52 -5.44
N MET A 223 8.30 -4.89 -4.32
CA MET A 223 9.20 -3.75 -4.33
C MET A 223 10.64 -4.17 -4.71
N ASP A 224 11.16 -5.29 -4.19
CA ASP A 224 12.56 -5.71 -4.42
C ASP A 224 12.81 -6.18 -5.85
N ARG A 225 11.79 -6.75 -6.49
CA ARG A 225 11.85 -7.19 -7.89
C ARG A 225 11.37 -6.15 -8.89
N GLY A 226 10.87 -5.01 -8.43
CA GLY A 226 10.36 -3.96 -9.31
C GLY A 226 9.09 -4.39 -10.05
N LYS A 227 8.14 -4.98 -9.33
CA LYS A 227 6.83 -5.38 -9.85
C LYS A 227 5.90 -4.18 -10.04
N ILE A 228 4.77 -4.40 -10.71
CA ILE A 228 3.71 -3.43 -10.94
C ILE A 228 2.51 -3.85 -10.09
N VAL A 229 2.23 -3.13 -9.01
CA VAL A 229 1.12 -3.40 -8.10
C VAL A 229 0.01 -2.41 -8.41
N ILE A 230 -1.14 -2.90 -8.84
CA ILE A 230 -2.31 -2.09 -9.18
C ILE A 230 -3.39 -2.42 -8.16
N VAL A 231 -3.80 -1.43 -7.38
CA VAL A 231 -4.83 -1.59 -6.36
C VAL A 231 -6.05 -0.77 -6.75
N ASN A 232 -7.13 -1.48 -7.11
CA ASN A 232 -8.42 -0.88 -7.43
C ASN A 232 -9.34 -1.00 -6.20
N LEU A 233 -9.61 0.13 -5.54
CA LEU A 233 -10.47 0.21 -4.36
C LEU A 233 -11.75 1.00 -4.63
N SER A 234 -12.29 0.88 -5.85
CA SER A 234 -13.49 1.61 -6.30
C SER A 234 -14.60 1.62 -5.24
N LYS A 235 -14.82 2.78 -4.62
CA LYS A 235 -15.83 2.97 -3.56
C LYS A 235 -17.23 2.58 -4.04
N GLY A 236 -17.54 2.81 -5.32
CA GLY A 236 -18.83 2.44 -5.91
C GLY A 236 -19.10 0.93 -5.91
N LYS A 237 -18.05 0.10 -5.95
CA LYS A 237 -18.17 -1.37 -5.92
C LYS A 237 -18.06 -1.96 -4.51
N LEU A 238 -17.29 -1.32 -3.63
CA LEU A 238 -16.92 -1.87 -2.31
C LEU A 238 -17.68 -1.24 -1.14
N GLY A 239 -18.20 -0.03 -1.30
CA GLY A 239 -18.59 0.84 -0.21
C GLY A 239 -17.39 1.61 0.35
N GLU A 240 -17.67 2.78 0.95
CA GLU A 240 -16.65 3.70 1.44
C GLU A 240 -15.80 3.10 2.56
N ASP A 241 -16.42 2.57 3.63
CA ASP A 241 -15.70 2.02 4.78
C ASP A 241 -14.76 0.87 4.38
N ASN A 242 -15.21 -0.02 3.50
CA ASN A 242 -14.43 -1.16 3.02
C ASN A 242 -13.23 -0.73 2.18
N SER A 243 -13.44 0.25 1.29
CA SER A 243 -12.36 0.85 0.49
C SER A 243 -11.32 1.50 1.40
N GLN A 244 -11.76 2.31 2.37
CA GLN A 244 -10.87 2.97 3.33
C GLN A 244 -10.07 1.96 4.17
N LEU A 245 -10.72 0.91 4.69
CA LEU A 245 -10.06 -0.15 5.45
C LEU A 245 -8.94 -0.82 4.64
N LEU A 246 -9.26 -1.35 3.46
CA LEU A 246 -8.30 -2.09 2.64
C LEU A 246 -7.15 -1.19 2.17
N GLY A 247 -7.45 0.06 1.77
CA GLY A 247 -6.41 1.01 1.37
C GLY A 247 -5.48 1.37 2.52
N ALA A 248 -6.01 1.62 3.72
CA ALA A 248 -5.20 1.91 4.90
C ALA A 248 -4.34 0.69 5.33
N MET A 249 -4.88 -0.53 5.21
CA MET A 249 -4.12 -1.76 5.45
C MET A 249 -2.98 -1.94 4.44
N LEU A 250 -3.23 -1.70 3.15
CA LEU A 250 -2.21 -1.80 2.11
C LEU A 250 -1.10 -0.76 2.28
N ILE A 251 -1.43 0.49 2.58
CA ILE A 251 -0.43 1.53 2.88
C ILE A 251 0.43 1.14 4.08
N THR A 252 -0.21 0.69 5.16
CA THR A 252 0.50 0.24 6.36
C THR A 252 1.41 -0.95 6.04
N LYS A 253 0.97 -1.88 5.18
CA LYS A 253 1.83 -2.98 4.74
C LYS A 253 2.98 -2.50 3.85
N PHE A 254 2.78 -1.54 2.95
CA PHE A 254 3.87 -0.90 2.20
C PHE A 254 4.90 -0.26 3.12
N GLN A 255 4.48 0.43 4.18
CA GLN A 255 5.38 0.99 5.19
C GLN A 255 6.23 -0.12 5.83
N ILE A 256 5.59 -1.13 6.39
CA ILE A 256 6.25 -2.21 7.14
C ILE A 256 7.22 -2.97 6.23
N ASP A 257 6.77 -3.33 5.03
CA ASP A 257 7.58 -4.06 4.07
C ASP A 257 8.73 -3.18 3.54
N ALA A 258 8.55 -1.86 3.42
CA ALA A 258 9.65 -0.98 3.07
C ALA A 258 10.68 -0.89 4.20
N MET A 259 10.24 -0.69 5.44
CA MET A 259 11.14 -0.59 6.61
C MET A 259 11.92 -1.88 6.84
N SER A 260 11.31 -3.05 6.58
CA SER A 260 12.01 -4.32 6.66
C SER A 260 13.23 -4.39 5.73
N ARG A 261 13.36 -3.50 4.72
CA ARG A 261 14.54 -3.43 3.81
C ARG A 261 15.82 -2.96 4.49
N ALA A 262 15.76 -2.71 5.80
CA ALA A 262 16.92 -2.48 6.64
C ALA A 262 18.01 -3.55 6.46
N ASP A 263 17.62 -4.79 6.13
CA ASP A 263 18.50 -5.93 5.84
C ASP A 263 19.29 -5.82 4.52
N ILE A 264 18.87 -4.99 3.57
CA ILE A 264 19.57 -4.75 2.30
C ILE A 264 20.39 -3.46 2.42
N PRO A 265 21.68 -3.42 2.01
CA PRO A 265 22.45 -2.17 1.96
C PRO A 265 21.77 -1.09 1.09
N GLU A 266 21.77 0.17 1.53
CA GLU A 266 21.00 1.24 0.87
C GLU A 266 21.28 1.38 -0.63
N LYS A 267 22.54 1.18 -1.05
CA LYS A 267 22.99 1.26 -2.45
C LYS A 267 22.41 0.16 -3.34
N ASP A 268 22.03 -0.98 -2.77
CA ASP A 268 21.54 -2.16 -3.48
C ASP A 268 20.00 -2.22 -3.48
N ARG A 269 19.35 -1.38 -2.67
CA ARG A 269 17.88 -1.23 -2.65
C ARG A 269 17.39 -0.63 -3.96
N LYS A 270 16.38 -1.25 -4.56
CA LYS A 270 15.69 -0.71 -5.74
C LYS A 270 14.65 0.33 -5.34
N ASP A 271 14.59 1.42 -6.09
CA ASP A 271 13.52 2.41 -6.01
C ASP A 271 12.17 1.78 -6.38
N PHE A 272 11.17 2.01 -5.53
CA PHE A 272 9.78 1.65 -5.78
C PHE A 272 8.91 2.91 -5.67
N TYR A 273 8.06 3.15 -6.67
CA TYR A 273 7.26 4.37 -6.76
C TYR A 273 5.80 4.06 -6.44
N LEU A 274 5.31 4.55 -5.30
CA LEU A 274 3.95 4.38 -4.84
C LEU A 274 3.13 5.64 -5.13
N TYR A 275 2.16 5.50 -6.02
CA TYR A 275 1.20 6.51 -6.41
C TYR A 275 -0.09 6.28 -5.66
N VAL A 276 -0.59 7.31 -4.99
CA VAL A 276 -1.85 7.25 -4.25
C VAL A 276 -2.72 8.40 -4.74
N ASP A 277 -3.78 8.06 -5.46
CA ASP A 277 -4.81 9.03 -5.83
C ASP A 277 -5.76 9.23 -4.65
N GLU A 278 -6.24 10.46 -4.48
CA GLU A 278 -7.08 10.89 -3.36
C GLU A 278 -6.63 10.29 -2.02
N PHE A 279 -5.36 10.52 -1.67
CA PHE A 279 -4.66 9.82 -0.60
C PHE A 279 -5.27 10.05 0.81
N GLN A 280 -5.99 11.15 1.01
CA GLN A 280 -6.69 11.50 2.24
C GLN A 280 -7.66 10.39 2.69
N ASN A 281 -8.24 9.64 1.73
CA ASN A 281 -9.09 8.49 2.02
C ASN A 281 -8.37 7.44 2.88
N PHE A 282 -7.05 7.32 2.72
CA PHE A 282 -6.22 6.31 3.38
C PHE A 282 -5.24 6.88 4.41
N ALA A 283 -5.16 8.21 4.53
CA ALA A 283 -4.29 8.95 5.45
C ALA A 283 -4.40 8.48 6.91
N THR A 284 -3.40 7.75 7.40
CA THR A 284 -3.20 7.28 8.78
C THR A 284 -1.83 7.74 9.26
N ASP A 285 -1.50 7.58 10.54
CA ASP A 285 -0.17 7.88 11.11
C ASP A 285 0.97 7.16 10.36
N SER A 286 0.66 6.02 9.73
CA SER A 286 1.55 5.31 8.80
C SER A 286 2.08 6.20 7.68
N PHE A 287 1.28 7.12 7.13
CA PHE A 287 1.74 8.07 6.11
C PHE A 287 2.79 9.05 6.64
N ALA A 288 2.59 9.60 7.84
CA ALA A 288 3.56 10.50 8.45
C ALA A 288 4.91 9.79 8.67
N THR A 289 4.86 8.52 9.07
CA THR A 289 6.06 7.68 9.22
C THR A 289 6.72 7.41 7.86
N ILE A 290 5.93 7.09 6.83
CA ILE A 290 6.47 6.88 5.48
C ILE A 290 7.18 8.16 4.97
N LEU A 291 6.54 9.32 5.12
CA LEU A 291 7.07 10.59 4.61
C LEU A 291 8.38 11.01 5.28
N SER A 292 8.56 10.67 6.56
CA SER A 292 9.75 11.01 7.33
C SER A 292 10.88 9.96 7.20
N GLU A 293 10.55 8.67 7.10
CA GLU A 293 11.54 7.58 7.20
C GLU A 293 11.76 6.78 5.91
N ALA A 294 10.75 6.66 5.04
CA ALA A 294 10.77 5.70 3.93
C ALA A 294 11.78 6.02 2.82
N ARG A 295 12.27 7.26 2.78
CA ARG A 295 13.35 7.69 1.89
C ARG A 295 14.57 6.78 1.96
N LYS A 296 14.97 6.34 3.17
CA LYS A 296 16.12 5.43 3.36
C LYS A 296 15.86 4.07 2.73
N TYR A 297 14.61 3.63 2.69
CA TYR A 297 14.15 2.34 2.20
C TYR A 297 13.74 2.34 0.71
N LYS A 298 14.00 3.45 -0.01
CA LYS A 298 13.73 3.64 -1.45
C LYS A 298 12.25 3.45 -1.82
N LEU A 299 11.34 3.74 -0.91
CA LEU A 299 9.91 3.86 -1.19
C LEU A 299 9.57 5.34 -1.43
N ASN A 300 9.17 5.66 -2.65
CA ASN A 300 8.99 7.02 -3.14
C ASN A 300 7.50 7.29 -3.35
N LEU A 301 6.94 8.27 -2.63
CA LEU A 301 5.48 8.52 -2.68
C LEU A 301 5.17 9.65 -3.65
N THR A 302 4.09 9.50 -4.40
CA THR A 302 3.43 10.58 -5.13
C THR A 302 1.96 10.58 -4.73
N MET A 303 1.55 11.61 -4.01
CA MET A 303 0.23 11.69 -3.39
C MET A 303 -0.58 12.78 -4.07
N ALA A 304 -1.77 12.44 -4.56
CA ALA A 304 -2.71 13.43 -5.08
C ALA A 304 -3.83 13.70 -4.07
N ASN A 305 -4.21 14.97 -3.96
CA ASN A 305 -5.26 15.44 -3.06
C ASN A 305 -6.11 16.52 -3.74
N GLN A 306 -7.37 16.68 -3.32
CA GLN A 306 -8.24 17.74 -3.82
C GLN A 306 -8.04 19.06 -3.08
N TYR A 307 -8.05 19.02 -1.75
CA TYR A 307 -7.91 20.21 -0.89
C TYR A 307 -7.30 19.84 0.46
N ILE A 308 -6.66 20.81 1.12
CA ILE A 308 -5.79 20.57 2.26
C ILE A 308 -6.58 20.10 3.48
N ALA A 309 -7.78 20.68 3.70
CA ALA A 309 -8.59 20.43 4.89
C ALA A 309 -9.14 18.99 5.03
N GLN A 310 -8.99 18.13 4.01
CA GLN A 310 -9.37 16.72 4.14
C GLN A 310 -8.37 15.89 4.94
N MET A 311 -7.15 16.41 5.12
CA MET A 311 -6.11 15.71 5.87
C MET A 311 -6.26 15.97 7.36
N PRO A 312 -6.04 14.95 8.21
CA PRO A 312 -5.74 15.17 9.62
C PRO A 312 -4.52 16.11 9.75
N GLU A 313 -4.52 16.95 10.78
CA GLU A 313 -3.47 17.96 11.03
C GLU A 313 -2.07 17.36 11.03
N GLU A 314 -1.86 16.25 11.76
CA GLU A 314 -0.56 15.57 11.82
C GLU A 314 -0.07 15.09 10.44
N VAL A 315 -1.00 14.62 9.59
CA VAL A 315 -0.67 14.18 8.23
C VAL A 315 -0.37 15.37 7.33
N ARG A 316 -1.15 16.44 7.42
CA ARG A 316 -0.91 17.70 6.68
C ARG A 316 0.49 18.22 6.99
N ASP A 317 0.84 18.32 8.27
CA ASP A 317 2.12 18.85 8.72
C ASP A 317 3.28 17.94 8.28
N ALA A 318 3.08 16.62 8.33
CA ALA A 318 4.05 15.65 7.81
C ALA A 318 4.23 15.76 6.28
N VAL A 319 3.17 16.01 5.51
CA VAL A 319 3.25 16.24 4.07
C VAL A 319 4.11 17.46 3.78
N PHE A 320 3.73 18.65 4.27
CA PHE A 320 4.44 19.88 3.94
C PHE A 320 5.84 19.97 4.57
N GLY A 321 6.09 19.27 5.68
CA GLY A 321 7.41 19.17 6.31
C GLY A 321 8.41 18.27 5.58
N ASN A 322 7.94 17.28 4.80
CA ASN A 322 8.82 16.24 4.25
C ASN A 322 8.81 16.13 2.72
N VAL A 323 7.77 16.61 2.02
CA VAL A 323 7.73 16.52 0.56
C VAL A 323 8.76 17.48 -0.07
N GLY A 324 9.60 16.95 -0.95
CA GLY A 324 10.60 17.73 -1.65
C GLY A 324 10.04 18.47 -2.86
N SER A 325 8.93 18.01 -3.43
CA SER A 325 8.33 18.61 -4.63
C SER A 325 6.82 18.76 -4.49
N ILE A 326 6.32 19.93 -4.87
CA ILE A 326 4.89 20.26 -4.85
C ILE A 326 4.46 20.66 -6.26
N VAL A 327 3.30 20.17 -6.68
CA VAL A 327 2.60 20.58 -7.90
C VAL A 327 1.18 20.99 -7.50
N SER A 328 0.83 22.25 -7.76
CA SER A 328 -0.52 22.77 -7.51
C SER A 328 -1.18 23.12 -8.84
N PHE A 329 -2.28 22.45 -9.13
CA PHE A 329 -3.27 22.93 -10.10
C PHE A 329 -4.16 23.98 -9.43
N GLN A 330 -5.27 24.33 -10.09
CA GLN A 330 -6.27 25.22 -9.53
C GLN A 330 -6.85 24.69 -8.21
N VAL A 331 -6.89 25.52 -7.17
CA VAL A 331 -7.38 25.19 -5.83
C VAL A 331 -8.45 26.18 -5.34
N GLY A 332 -8.99 25.96 -4.14
CA GLY A 332 -9.84 26.94 -3.44
C GLY A 332 -9.03 28.10 -2.88
N PHE A 333 -9.71 29.15 -2.40
CA PHE A 333 -9.04 30.34 -1.84
C PHE A 333 -8.23 29.99 -0.57
N ASP A 334 -8.83 29.28 0.37
CA ASP A 334 -8.18 28.90 1.63
C ASP A 334 -6.92 28.04 1.39
N ASP A 335 -7.00 27.07 0.46
CA ASP A 335 -5.84 26.29 0.04
C ASP A 335 -4.78 27.16 -0.65
N ALA A 336 -5.21 28.15 -1.45
CA ALA A 336 -4.31 29.04 -2.18
C ALA A 336 -3.52 29.95 -1.24
N GLU A 337 -4.12 30.45 -0.16
CA GLU A 337 -3.40 31.20 0.88
C GLU A 337 -2.31 30.36 1.52
N TYR A 338 -2.65 29.13 1.92
CA TYR A 338 -1.68 28.20 2.50
C TYR A 338 -0.57 27.85 1.50
N LEU A 339 -0.91 27.51 0.25
CA LEU A 339 0.05 27.11 -0.78
C LEU A 339 0.95 28.26 -1.24
N SER A 340 0.44 29.49 -1.27
CA SER A 340 1.25 30.66 -1.61
C SER A 340 2.43 30.80 -0.65
N SER A 341 2.26 30.51 0.64
CA SER A 341 3.38 30.48 1.60
C SER A 341 4.45 29.44 1.26
N GLN A 342 4.07 28.33 0.61
CA GLN A 342 5.00 27.28 0.17
C GLN A 342 5.72 27.64 -1.13
N PHE A 343 5.02 28.32 -2.04
CA PHE A 343 5.53 28.72 -3.34
C PHE A 343 6.35 30.01 -3.32
N GLY A 344 6.13 30.90 -2.33
CA GLY A 344 6.83 32.18 -2.23
C GLY A 344 6.19 33.27 -3.10
N GLU A 345 6.95 34.35 -3.34
CA GLU A 345 6.47 35.54 -4.05
C GLU A 345 6.09 35.29 -5.51
N GLU A 346 6.54 34.17 -6.08
CA GLU A 346 6.30 33.82 -7.48
C GLU A 346 4.91 33.21 -7.76
N ALA A 347 4.12 32.87 -6.73
CA ALA A 347 2.74 32.41 -6.91
C ALA A 347 1.83 33.00 -5.83
N LEU A 348 1.03 34.01 -6.22
CA LEU A 348 0.06 34.63 -5.34
C LEU A 348 -1.20 33.76 -5.23
N PRO A 349 -2.01 33.91 -4.17
CA PRO A 349 -3.25 33.15 -4.03
C PRO A 349 -4.19 33.33 -5.23
N ALA A 350 -4.28 34.54 -5.78
CA ALA A 350 -5.08 34.84 -6.97
C ALA A 350 -4.61 34.06 -8.22
N ASP A 351 -3.31 33.81 -8.36
CA ASP A 351 -2.77 33.03 -9.48
C ASP A 351 -3.19 31.56 -9.37
N LEU A 352 -3.09 30.99 -8.17
CA LEU A 352 -3.47 29.59 -7.88
C LEU A 352 -4.97 29.35 -8.07
N VAL A 353 -5.82 30.32 -7.75
CA VAL A 353 -7.28 30.21 -7.94
C VAL A 353 -7.68 30.38 -9.41
N SER A 354 -6.89 31.11 -10.21
CA SER A 354 -7.21 31.43 -11.61
C SER A 354 -6.57 30.50 -12.65
N LEU A 355 -5.75 29.54 -12.22
CA LEU A 355 -5.12 28.56 -13.12
C LEU A 355 -6.13 27.89 -14.05
N SER A 356 -5.80 27.81 -15.34
CA SER A 356 -6.57 27.07 -16.33
C SER A 356 -6.35 25.56 -16.20
N LYS A 357 -7.27 24.78 -16.79
CA LYS A 357 -7.12 23.31 -16.85
C LYS A 357 -5.77 22.92 -17.46
N TYR A 358 -5.16 21.87 -16.91
CA TYR A 358 -3.88 21.30 -17.34
C TYR A 358 -2.67 22.21 -17.12
N THR A 359 -2.85 23.34 -16.45
CA THR A 359 -1.78 24.26 -16.03
C THR A 359 -1.58 24.14 -14.52
N ALA A 360 -0.34 24.17 -14.07
CA ALA A 360 0.01 24.08 -12.66
C ALA A 360 1.20 24.98 -12.32
N TYR A 361 1.30 25.36 -11.05
CA TYR A 361 2.56 25.82 -10.46
C TYR A 361 3.30 24.63 -9.85
N SER A 362 4.62 24.66 -9.94
CA SER A 362 5.45 23.66 -9.29
C SER A 362 6.69 24.28 -8.66
N LYS A 363 7.07 23.67 -7.54
CA LYS A 363 8.34 23.86 -6.86
C LYS A 363 8.95 22.48 -6.72
N LEU A 364 10.00 22.21 -7.49
CA LEU A 364 10.64 20.91 -7.54
C LEU A 364 11.90 20.89 -6.70
N LEU A 365 12.25 19.73 -6.19
CA LEU A 365 13.61 19.49 -5.71
C LEU A 365 14.49 19.19 -6.92
N ILE A 366 15.61 19.91 -7.04
CA ILE A 366 16.62 19.71 -8.08
C ILE A 366 17.97 19.62 -7.38
N ASP A 367 18.61 18.45 -7.48
CA ASP A 367 19.89 18.15 -6.82
C ASP A 367 19.86 18.43 -5.30
N GLY A 368 18.74 18.08 -4.67
CA GLY A 368 18.54 18.25 -3.23
C GLY A 368 18.16 19.67 -2.79
N MET A 369 18.05 20.63 -3.70
CA MET A 369 17.68 22.02 -3.41
C MET A 369 16.31 22.38 -4.00
N PRO A 370 15.43 23.08 -3.28
CA PRO A 370 14.19 23.58 -3.85
C PRO A 370 14.45 24.55 -5.00
N SER A 371 13.79 24.34 -6.14
CA SER A 371 13.81 25.27 -7.26
C SER A 371 13.04 26.55 -6.90
N LYS A 372 13.20 27.59 -7.73
CA LYS A 372 12.19 28.64 -7.80
C LYS A 372 10.86 28.04 -8.26
N THR A 373 9.76 28.66 -7.87
CA THR A 373 8.44 28.28 -8.38
C THR A 373 8.34 28.66 -9.85
N PHE A 374 7.73 27.79 -10.64
CA PHE A 374 7.49 28.03 -12.06
C PHE A 374 6.17 27.41 -12.50
N SER A 375 5.60 27.96 -13.57
CA SER A 375 4.41 27.40 -14.21
C SER A 375 4.77 26.30 -15.21
N LEU A 376 3.86 25.33 -15.36
CA LEU A 376 3.97 24.28 -16.34
C LEU A 376 2.61 23.97 -16.97
N ASN A 377 2.66 23.43 -18.18
CA ASN A 377 1.55 22.69 -18.77
C ASN A 377 1.83 21.20 -18.65
N THR A 378 0.83 20.45 -18.20
CA THR A 378 0.91 18.99 -18.15
C THR A 378 0.90 18.39 -19.56
N LEU A 379 1.44 17.18 -19.68
CA LEU A 379 1.37 16.42 -20.92
C LEU A 379 -0.05 15.88 -21.14
N PRO A 380 -0.49 15.68 -22.39
CA PRO A 380 -1.71 14.91 -22.65
C PRO A 380 -1.57 13.49 -22.07
N PRO A 381 -2.69 12.74 -21.90
CA PRO A 381 -2.62 11.34 -21.51
C PRO A 381 -1.65 10.55 -22.40
N PRO A 382 -0.96 9.54 -21.86
CA PRO A 382 -0.06 8.70 -22.65
C PRO A 382 -0.76 8.15 -23.89
N ASP A 383 -0.08 8.21 -25.03
CA ASP A 383 -0.56 7.56 -26.25
C ASP A 383 -0.35 6.05 -26.10
N ILE A 384 -1.45 5.31 -25.97
CA ILE A 384 -1.45 3.86 -25.85
C ILE A 384 -1.95 3.30 -27.17
N THR A 385 -1.11 2.53 -27.86
CA THR A 385 -1.62 1.61 -28.88
C THR A 385 -2.46 0.55 -28.18
N ASP A 386 -3.78 0.64 -28.30
CA ASP A 386 -4.70 -0.33 -27.73
C ASP A 386 -4.46 -1.69 -28.39
N ASP A 387 -3.84 -2.61 -27.65
CA ASP A 387 -3.69 -4.01 -28.03
C ASP A 387 -4.94 -4.72 -27.51
N GLU A 388 -5.89 -4.95 -28.41
CA GLU A 388 -7.19 -5.55 -28.11
C GLU A 388 -7.01 -6.87 -27.31
N GLY A 389 -7.64 -6.96 -26.15
CA GLY A 389 -7.55 -8.12 -25.24
C GLY A 389 -6.27 -8.20 -24.40
N ARG A 390 -5.38 -7.20 -24.41
CA ARG A 390 -4.18 -7.15 -23.55
C ARG A 390 -4.53 -7.15 -22.07
N LYS A 391 -5.53 -6.36 -21.66
CA LYS A 391 -6.01 -6.29 -20.27
C LYS A 391 -6.49 -7.66 -19.79
N ASP A 392 -7.30 -8.35 -20.60
CA ASP A 392 -7.82 -9.68 -20.26
C ASP A 392 -6.70 -10.71 -20.09
N LYS A 393 -5.67 -10.66 -20.95
CA LYS A 393 -4.48 -11.51 -20.80
C LYS A 393 -3.77 -11.26 -19.46
N ILE A 394 -3.62 -10.00 -19.04
CA ILE A 394 -3.01 -9.65 -17.74
C ILE A 394 -3.87 -10.21 -16.60
N ILE A 395 -5.18 -9.93 -16.61
CA ILE A 395 -6.12 -10.37 -15.56
C ILE A 395 -6.09 -11.89 -15.42
N LYS A 396 -6.11 -12.63 -16.54
CA LYS A 396 -6.01 -14.09 -16.53
C LYS A 396 -4.74 -14.59 -15.86
N VAL A 397 -3.58 -14.05 -16.24
CA VAL A 397 -2.27 -14.42 -15.65
C VAL A 397 -2.21 -14.08 -14.16
N VAL A 398 -2.80 -12.95 -13.75
CA VAL A 398 -2.84 -12.55 -12.35
C VAL A 398 -3.73 -13.48 -11.53
N ARG A 399 -4.92 -13.82 -12.02
CA ARG A 399 -5.82 -14.79 -11.35
C ARG A 399 -5.14 -16.14 -11.16
N GLU A 400 -4.50 -16.68 -12.21
CA GLU A 400 -3.79 -17.97 -12.13
C GLU A 400 -2.66 -17.98 -11.08
N ARG A 401 -2.06 -16.82 -10.76
CA ARG A 401 -0.90 -16.73 -9.87
C ARG A 401 -1.24 -16.32 -8.44
N TYR A 402 -2.18 -15.41 -8.26
CA TYR A 402 -2.38 -14.69 -7.00
C TYR A 402 -3.76 -14.89 -6.38
N THR A 403 -4.64 -15.67 -7.00
CA THR A 403 -5.99 -15.87 -6.48
C THR A 403 -6.37 -17.34 -6.44
N GLN A 404 -7.48 -17.65 -5.77
CA GLN A 404 -8.13 -18.95 -5.77
C GLN A 404 -9.62 -18.75 -6.07
N SER A 405 -10.30 -19.80 -6.53
CA SER A 405 -11.74 -19.70 -6.72
C SER A 405 -12.44 -19.43 -5.39
N ARG A 406 -13.48 -18.62 -5.44
CA ARG A 406 -14.30 -18.23 -4.29
C ARG A 406 -14.77 -19.43 -3.47
N GLU A 407 -15.23 -20.49 -4.14
CA GLU A 407 -15.73 -21.71 -3.49
C GLU A 407 -14.67 -22.35 -2.59
N VAL A 408 -13.43 -22.45 -3.07
CA VAL A 408 -12.31 -23.00 -2.32
C VAL A 408 -11.96 -22.11 -1.12
N VAL A 409 -12.02 -20.79 -1.30
CA VAL A 409 -11.73 -19.82 -0.23
C VAL A 409 -12.81 -19.87 0.86
N GLU A 410 -14.09 -19.88 0.49
CA GLU A 410 -15.19 -19.93 1.44
C GLU A 410 -15.22 -21.24 2.23
N ASP A 411 -14.92 -22.38 1.59
CA ASP A 411 -14.79 -23.67 2.28
C ASP A 411 -13.65 -23.66 3.31
N LYS A 412 -12.47 -23.14 2.96
CA LYS A 412 -11.35 -22.97 3.91
C LYS A 412 -11.71 -22.08 5.09
N ILE A 413 -12.36 -20.94 4.83
CA ILE A 413 -12.79 -20.01 5.88
C ILE A 413 -13.80 -20.67 6.82
N LYS A 414 -14.72 -21.48 6.27
CA LYS A 414 -15.70 -22.21 7.06
C LYS A 414 -15.02 -23.23 7.98
N ARG A 415 -14.11 -24.06 7.45
CA ARG A 415 -13.35 -25.04 8.25
C ARG A 415 -12.52 -24.38 9.36
N TRP A 416 -11.83 -23.28 9.02
CA TRP A 416 -11.07 -22.49 9.99
C TRP A 416 -11.97 -21.97 11.13
N SER A 417 -13.17 -21.49 10.79
CA SER A 417 -14.14 -20.95 11.76
C SER A 417 -14.78 -22.05 12.62
N SER A 418 -14.99 -23.24 12.06
CA SER A 418 -15.66 -24.36 12.70
C SER A 418 -14.77 -25.24 13.59
N ASN A 419 -13.48 -24.90 13.76
CA ASN A 419 -12.48 -25.74 14.46
C ASN A 419 -12.14 -27.07 13.74
N ASP A 420 -12.52 -27.23 12.46
CA ASP A 420 -12.34 -28.49 11.72
C ASP A 420 -10.91 -28.68 11.17
N ASP A 421 -10.08 -27.64 11.15
CA ASP A 421 -8.69 -27.65 10.64
C ASP A 421 -7.69 -28.48 11.49
N GLU A 422 -8.13 -29.21 12.52
CA GLU A 422 -7.26 -30.12 13.27
C GLU A 422 -7.10 -31.51 12.61
N LYS A 423 -7.75 -31.76 11.47
CA LYS A 423 -7.47 -32.95 10.64
C LYS A 423 -7.10 -32.50 9.22
N GLU A 424 -5.81 -32.64 8.91
CA GLU A 424 -5.21 -32.50 7.57
C GLU A 424 -4.98 -31.08 7.06
N LEU A 425 -3.76 -30.58 7.27
CA LEU A 425 -3.11 -29.72 6.27
C LEU A 425 -1.87 -30.47 5.75
N PRO A 426 -1.81 -30.80 4.44
CA PRO A 426 -0.59 -31.34 3.86
C PRO A 426 0.50 -30.26 3.89
N GLU A 427 1.73 -30.64 4.25
CA GLU A 427 2.91 -29.85 3.96
C GLU A 427 3.06 -29.73 2.43
N GLY A 428 2.64 -28.59 1.87
CA GLY A 428 2.66 -28.34 0.44
C GLY A 428 3.17 -26.95 0.13
N GLY A 429 4.49 -26.80 0.09
CA GLY A 429 5.16 -25.58 -0.35
C GLY A 429 4.80 -25.25 -1.79
N GLY A 430 4.06 -24.15 -1.99
CA GLY A 430 4.03 -23.45 -3.27
C GLY A 430 5.42 -22.90 -3.54
N ARG A 431 6.19 -23.60 -4.38
CA ARG A 431 7.43 -23.07 -4.94
C ARG A 431 7.09 -21.77 -5.69
N LEU A 432 7.66 -20.66 -5.23
CA LEU A 432 7.95 -19.53 -6.10
C LEU A 432 8.73 -20.08 -7.32
N PRO A 433 8.46 -19.61 -8.55
CA PRO A 433 9.19 -20.09 -9.71
C PRO A 433 10.68 -19.80 -9.53
N ASP A 434 11.46 -20.88 -9.43
CA ASP A 434 12.91 -20.85 -9.36
C ASP A 434 13.43 -20.07 -10.57
N GLY A 435 14.23 -19.03 -10.30
CA GLY A 435 14.94 -18.31 -11.33
C GLY A 435 15.88 -19.30 -12.04
N GLY A 436 15.59 -19.58 -13.31
CA GLY A 436 16.39 -20.45 -14.15
C GLY A 436 17.83 -19.97 -14.28
N GLY A 437 18.68 -20.38 -13.34
CA GLY A 437 20.12 -20.33 -13.44
C GLY A 437 20.60 -21.58 -14.16
N LYS A 438 20.85 -21.48 -15.46
CA LYS A 438 21.65 -22.48 -16.18
C LYS A 438 22.99 -22.60 -15.46
N ARG A 439 23.27 -23.76 -14.85
CA ARG A 439 24.63 -24.14 -14.44
C ARG A 439 25.51 -24.18 -15.69
N LEU A 440 26.52 -23.32 -15.73
CA LEU A 440 27.66 -23.48 -16.62
C LEU A 440 28.42 -24.75 -16.17
N PRO A 441 28.93 -25.57 -17.10
CA PRO A 441 29.70 -26.75 -16.72
C PRO A 441 31.02 -26.36 -16.07
N GLU A 442 31.29 -26.93 -14.91
CA GLU A 442 32.54 -26.79 -14.17
C GLU A 442 33.72 -27.26 -15.03
N GLY A 443 34.72 -26.39 -15.15
CA GLY A 443 35.98 -26.68 -15.81
C GLY A 443 36.74 -27.75 -15.05
N ARG A 444 37.08 -28.85 -15.75
CA ARG A 444 38.11 -29.79 -15.31
C ARG A 444 39.47 -29.10 -15.39
N SER A 445 40.10 -28.96 -14.24
CA SER A 445 41.54 -28.76 -14.11
C SER A 445 42.27 -30.05 -14.48
N GLY A 446 43.32 -29.94 -15.29
CA GLY A 446 44.31 -31.00 -15.48
C GLY A 446 44.66 -31.31 -16.93
N GLY A 447 45.78 -30.72 -17.39
CA GLY A 447 46.48 -31.18 -18.60
C GLY A 447 47.07 -30.05 -19.45
N LYS A 448 48.35 -29.73 -19.25
CA LYS A 448 49.16 -29.10 -20.31
C LYS A 448 49.27 -30.12 -21.47
N PRO A 449 49.22 -29.66 -22.74
CA PRO A 449 50.50 -29.70 -23.47
C PRO A 449 50.72 -28.56 -24.48
N GLU A 450 52.02 -28.27 -24.62
CA GLU A 450 52.78 -27.83 -25.79
C GLU A 450 52.20 -26.86 -26.83
N TRP A 451 52.88 -25.72 -26.92
CA TRP A 451 52.87 -24.83 -28.06
C TRP A 451 53.62 -25.46 -29.23
N LYS A 452 52.96 -25.64 -30.38
CA LYS A 452 53.64 -25.72 -31.67
C LYS A 452 53.04 -24.73 -32.66
N LYS A 453 53.95 -23.86 -33.12
CA LYS A 453 53.82 -22.91 -34.23
C LYS A 453 53.19 -23.55 -35.47
N ARG A 454 52.31 -22.81 -36.14
CA ARG A 454 52.48 -22.38 -37.53
C ARG A 454 51.58 -21.18 -37.82
#